data_AF-A0A0G1TYI4-F1
#
_entry.id   AF-A0A0G1TYI4-F1
#
_cell.length_a   1.000
_cell.length_b   1.000
_cell.length_c   1.000
_cell.angle_alpha   90.00
_cell.angle_beta   90.00
_cell.angle_gamma   90.00
#
_symmetry.space_group_name_H-M   'P 1'
#
loop_
_entity.id
_entity.type
_entity.pdbx_description
1 polymer ?
#
loop_
_entity_poly.entity_id
_entity_poly.type
_entity_poly.pdbx_seq_one_letter_code
_entity_poly.pdbx_strand_id
1 'polypeptide(L)'
;METALTDQLFSIREFGIFLRVFGYLFDYAYIWAPFVFGYLALKMWIIYAKTDFILKQGSVLLEIKLPKEAPRSPKAMEIFITALCGAATEIDTYWWGKIRPWWSFEMVSLGGQVHFYIWAHRKWKNLVEAQLYASYPGIEVYEAEDYLKTLYHDPMEKPFWALNFKMDKPDPYPIMTYVDYGLDRDQKEEYKVDPLVAVLEYLASMKSDDIGIIQILFQAHKKERFADGRLIFRKDWKDAIKKEVEKIRKEAAKAYGEVVKSISPEGKTPFPMVSLTKGQEEQITAMERSMAKFPFECIVRGIYYTTKESFNPVYINGLIGSMRQFSSNTMNGFKTGWYTDFDYPWQDFHRLRRNLAERGMLRSLKMRSFFHAPYRNFHSKPYILTTEELATIFHFPSAIAAPTPTIARVSAKKVEAPANLPT
;
A
#
# COMPACT_ATOMS: atom_id res chain seq x y z
N MET A 1 -11.99 52.50 23.26
CA MET A 1 -11.48 52.46 21.87
C MET A 1 -11.54 51.05 21.26
N GLU A 2 -11.60 49.98 22.06
CA GLU A 2 -11.78 48.60 21.56
C GLU A 2 -13.22 48.21 21.19
N THR A 3 -14.23 48.84 21.77
CA THR A 3 -15.64 48.52 21.48
C THR A 3 -16.15 49.06 20.15
N ALA A 4 -15.47 50.03 19.54
CA ALA A 4 -15.88 50.61 18.26
C ALA A 4 -15.34 49.83 17.04
N LEU A 5 -14.33 48.97 17.23
CA LEU A 5 -13.72 48.16 16.17
C LEU A 5 -14.43 46.83 15.95
N THR A 6 -15.08 46.28 16.99
CA THR A 6 -15.87 45.04 16.88
C THR A 6 -17.26 45.27 16.28
N ASP A 7 -17.89 46.42 16.52
CA ASP A 7 -19.20 46.77 15.95
C ASP A 7 -19.16 47.14 14.45
N GLN A 8 -17.97 47.41 13.89
CA GLN A 8 -17.80 47.68 12.46
C GLN A 8 -17.58 46.42 11.60
N LEU A 9 -17.20 45.29 12.18
CA LEU A 9 -16.90 44.07 11.42
C LEU A 9 -18.15 43.27 11.02
N PHE A 10 -19.32 43.57 11.61
CA PHE A 10 -20.62 42.99 11.23
C PHE A 10 -21.72 44.06 11.25
N SER A 11 -21.55 45.13 10.48
CA SER A 11 -22.60 46.14 10.36
C SER A 11 -23.90 45.51 9.83
N ILE A 12 -25.06 45.97 10.32
CA ILE A 12 -26.42 45.58 9.87
C ILE A 12 -26.56 45.64 8.33
N ARG A 13 -25.76 46.49 7.67
CA ARG A 13 -25.68 46.62 6.22
C ARG A 13 -25.04 45.40 5.54
N GLU A 14 -23.99 44.81 6.13
CA GLU A 14 -23.39 43.57 5.62
C GLU A 14 -24.34 42.38 5.80
N PHE A 15 -25.08 42.33 6.91
CA PHE A 15 -26.13 41.33 7.13
C PHE A 15 -27.28 41.48 6.13
N GLY A 16 -27.67 42.72 5.80
CA GLY A 16 -28.68 42.99 4.77
C GLY A 16 -28.24 42.63 3.34
N ILE A 17 -26.97 42.85 2.99
CA ILE A 17 -26.38 42.42 1.71
C ILE A 17 -26.33 40.88 1.66
N PHE A 18 -25.90 40.24 2.75
CA PHE A 18 -25.89 38.79 2.88
C PHE A 18 -27.29 38.19 2.66
N LEU A 19 -28.32 38.70 3.35
CA LEU A 19 -29.70 38.25 3.16
C LEU A 19 -30.21 38.43 1.73
N ARG A 20 -29.84 39.52 1.05
CA ARG A 20 -30.19 39.74 -0.37
C ARG A 20 -29.48 38.75 -1.29
N VAL A 21 -28.20 38.48 -1.07
CA VAL A 21 -27.42 37.49 -1.84
C VAL A 21 -28.01 36.09 -1.66
N PHE A 22 -28.38 35.72 -0.43
CA PHE A 22 -29.05 34.44 -0.16
C PHE A 22 -30.46 34.39 -0.76
N GLY A 23 -31.20 35.49 -0.73
CA GLY A 23 -32.49 35.64 -1.42
C GLY A 23 -32.35 35.35 -2.92
N TYR A 24 -31.42 36.02 -3.60
CA TYR A 24 -31.16 35.77 -5.02
C TYR A 24 -30.69 34.32 -5.29
N LEU A 25 -29.81 33.76 -4.46
CA LEU A 25 -29.40 32.36 -4.60
C LEU A 25 -30.60 31.40 -4.50
N PHE A 26 -31.54 31.67 -3.60
CA PHE A 26 -32.75 30.87 -3.44
C PHE A 26 -33.74 31.09 -4.59
N ASP A 27 -33.94 32.33 -5.02
CA ASP A 27 -34.82 32.68 -6.15
C ASP A 27 -34.36 32.01 -7.45
N TYR A 28 -33.04 31.96 -7.70
CA TYR A 28 -32.46 31.26 -8.85
C TYR A 28 -32.16 29.77 -8.59
N ALA A 29 -32.64 29.19 -7.48
CA ALA A 29 -32.41 27.78 -7.15
C ALA A 29 -32.92 26.84 -8.24
N TYR A 30 -34.01 27.16 -8.93
CA TYR A 30 -34.51 26.34 -10.04
C TYR A 30 -33.49 26.19 -11.19
N ILE A 31 -32.52 27.10 -11.33
CA ILE A 31 -31.45 27.03 -12.34
C ILE A 31 -30.32 26.13 -11.85
N TRP A 32 -29.74 26.39 -10.68
CA TRP A 32 -28.53 25.69 -10.23
C TRP A 32 -28.82 24.41 -9.44
N ALA A 33 -29.95 24.35 -8.72
CA ALA A 33 -30.28 23.22 -7.86
C ALA A 33 -30.45 21.90 -8.62
N PRO A 34 -31.10 21.84 -9.80
CA PRO A 34 -31.16 20.58 -10.57
C PRO A 34 -29.78 20.02 -10.92
N PHE A 35 -28.80 20.87 -11.23
CA PHE A 35 -27.43 20.43 -11.51
C PHE A 35 -26.70 19.96 -10.25
N VAL A 36 -26.82 20.69 -9.14
CA VAL A 36 -26.21 20.31 -7.87
C VAL A 36 -26.81 19.02 -7.33
N PHE A 37 -28.14 18.91 -7.28
CA PHE A 37 -28.83 17.71 -6.83
C PHE A 37 -28.64 16.55 -7.80
N GLY A 38 -28.65 16.78 -9.11
CA GLY A 38 -28.35 15.76 -10.12
C GLY A 38 -26.94 15.20 -9.96
N TYR A 39 -25.95 16.07 -9.73
CA TYR A 39 -24.57 15.64 -9.45
C TYR A 39 -24.46 14.85 -8.14
N LEU A 40 -25.09 15.32 -7.06
CA LEU A 40 -25.10 14.62 -5.78
C LEU A 40 -25.81 13.27 -5.88
N ALA A 41 -26.97 13.20 -6.55
CA ALA A 41 -27.71 11.97 -6.78
C ALA A 41 -26.88 10.97 -7.59
N LEU A 42 -26.23 11.41 -8.67
CA LEU A 42 -25.34 10.55 -9.46
C LEU A 42 -24.15 10.05 -8.63
N LYS A 43 -23.54 10.91 -7.83
CA LYS A 43 -22.41 10.54 -6.95
C LYS A 43 -22.85 9.50 -5.91
N MET A 44 -24.00 9.71 -5.28
CA MET A 44 -24.58 8.78 -4.31
C MET A 44 -24.97 7.46 -4.96
N TRP A 45 -25.58 7.49 -6.15
CA TRP A 45 -25.90 6.30 -6.95
C TRP A 45 -24.66 5.46 -7.26
N ILE A 46 -23.57 6.10 -7.73
CA ILE A 46 -22.32 5.38 -8.04
C ILE A 46 -21.72 4.74 -6.77
N ILE A 47 -21.75 5.45 -5.64
CA ILE A 47 -21.29 4.90 -4.35
C ILE A 47 -22.16 3.71 -3.94
N TYR A 48 -23.48 3.85 -4.04
CA TYR A 48 -24.43 2.78 -3.73
C TYR A 48 -24.20 1.55 -4.61
N ALA A 49 -24.20 1.72 -5.94
CA ALA A 49 -24.01 0.62 -6.90
C ALA A 49 -22.69 -0.12 -6.66
N LYS A 50 -21.59 0.61 -6.42
CA LYS A 50 -20.28 -0.01 -6.10
C LYS A 50 -20.31 -0.75 -4.76
N THR A 51 -20.96 -0.18 -3.75
CA THR A 51 -21.04 -0.80 -2.41
C THR A 51 -21.90 -2.06 -2.45
N ASP A 52 -23.05 -2.01 -3.12
CA ASP A 52 -23.91 -3.17 -3.34
C ASP A 52 -23.17 -4.29 -4.09
N PHE A 53 -22.40 -3.94 -5.12
CA PHE A 53 -21.56 -4.89 -5.84
C PHE A 53 -20.49 -5.54 -4.94
N ILE A 54 -19.78 -4.76 -4.12
CA ILE A 54 -18.78 -5.26 -3.16
C ILE A 54 -19.41 -6.25 -2.18
N LEU A 55 -20.56 -5.88 -1.61
CA LEU A 55 -21.25 -6.71 -0.62
C LEU A 55 -21.74 -8.02 -1.22
N LYS A 56 -22.29 -7.98 -2.45
CA LYS A 56 -22.75 -9.18 -3.18
C LYS A 56 -21.64 -10.16 -3.53
N GLN A 57 -20.41 -9.68 -3.77
CA GLN A 57 -19.28 -10.56 -4.08
C GLN A 57 -18.81 -11.38 -2.88
N GLY A 58 -19.05 -10.89 -1.66
CA GLY A 58 -18.47 -11.45 -0.46
C GLY A 58 -16.94 -11.39 -0.46
N SER A 59 -16.34 -11.92 0.60
CA SER A 59 -14.89 -12.00 0.72
C SER A 59 -14.46 -13.29 1.40
N VAL A 60 -13.20 -13.66 1.20
CA VAL A 60 -12.57 -14.82 1.80
C VAL A 60 -11.19 -14.45 2.30
N LEU A 61 -10.81 -14.98 3.46
CA LEU A 61 -9.46 -14.89 4.01
C LEU A 61 -8.80 -16.26 3.89
N LEU A 62 -7.66 -16.31 3.21
CA LEU A 62 -6.89 -17.52 2.99
C LEU A 62 -5.64 -17.46 3.87
N GLU A 63 -5.52 -18.40 4.82
CA GLU A 63 -4.30 -18.62 5.59
C GLU A 63 -3.36 -19.53 4.80
N ILE A 64 -2.09 -19.16 4.73
CA ILE A 64 -1.08 -19.88 3.97
C ILE A 64 -0.09 -20.49 4.95
N LYS A 65 -0.01 -21.82 4.94
CA LYS A 65 0.99 -22.55 5.71
C LYS A 65 2.13 -22.98 4.80
N LEU A 66 3.34 -22.64 5.21
CA LEU A 66 4.54 -22.87 4.41
C LEU A 66 5.08 -24.30 4.66
N PRO A 67 5.57 -25.01 3.65
CA PRO A 67 6.27 -26.26 3.86
C PRO A 67 7.65 -25.99 4.46
N LYS A 68 8.26 -27.05 5.03
CA LYS A 68 9.65 -26.99 5.49
C LYS A 68 10.65 -26.81 4.34
N GLU A 69 10.35 -27.34 3.15
CA GLU A 69 11.30 -27.46 2.03
C GLU A 69 10.81 -26.82 0.72
N ALA A 70 10.35 -25.57 0.73
CA ALA A 70 10.10 -24.85 -0.53
C ALA A 70 10.91 -23.57 -0.65
N PRO A 71 12.21 -23.66 -0.99
CA PRO A 71 12.95 -22.50 -1.42
C PRO A 71 12.54 -22.13 -2.85
N ARG A 72 11.78 -21.04 -2.97
CA ARG A 72 11.60 -20.35 -4.23
C ARG A 72 12.07 -18.92 -4.07
N SER A 73 12.77 -18.43 -5.10
CA SER A 73 13.14 -17.01 -5.17
C SER A 73 11.87 -16.14 -5.10
N PRO A 74 11.95 -14.90 -4.58
CA PRO A 74 10.84 -13.93 -4.63
C PRO A 74 10.24 -13.73 -6.03
N LYS A 75 10.99 -14.08 -7.08
CA LYS A 75 10.50 -14.17 -8.47
C LYS A 75 9.25 -15.04 -8.64
N ALA A 76 9.08 -16.10 -7.86
CA ALA A 76 7.86 -16.91 -7.89
C ALA A 76 6.64 -16.09 -7.42
N MET A 77 6.82 -15.22 -6.42
CA MET A 77 5.79 -14.28 -6.01
C MET A 77 5.52 -13.23 -7.09
N GLU A 78 6.56 -12.75 -7.77
CA GLU A 78 6.38 -11.81 -8.89
C GLU A 78 5.48 -12.40 -9.98
N ILE A 79 5.67 -13.67 -10.34
CA ILE A 79 4.82 -14.39 -11.30
C ILE A 79 3.38 -14.51 -10.77
N PHE A 80 3.21 -14.88 -9.50
CA PHE A 80 1.90 -14.95 -8.85
C PHE A 80 1.16 -13.61 -8.88
N ILE A 81 1.80 -12.51 -8.46
CA ILE A 81 1.20 -11.18 -8.44
C ILE A 81 0.89 -10.72 -9.88
N THR A 82 1.73 -11.07 -10.85
CA THR A 82 1.45 -10.81 -12.26
C THR A 82 0.15 -11.49 -12.72
N ALA A 83 -0.12 -12.72 -12.27
CA ALA A 83 -1.40 -13.39 -12.55
C ALA A 83 -2.61 -12.73 -11.88
N LEU A 84 -2.40 -12.00 -10.77
CA LEU A 84 -3.43 -11.18 -10.12
C LEU A 84 -3.68 -9.85 -10.84
N CYS A 85 -2.91 -9.53 -11.88
CA CYS A 85 -3.16 -8.41 -12.79
C CYS A 85 -4.39 -8.70 -13.67
N GLY A 86 -5.57 -8.82 -13.04
CA GLY A 86 -6.86 -9.01 -13.70
C GLY A 86 -7.60 -7.69 -13.88
N ALA A 87 -8.06 -7.44 -15.11
CA ALA A 87 -8.81 -6.25 -15.48
C ALA A 87 -10.32 -6.39 -15.22
N ALA A 88 -10.93 -5.45 -14.49
CA ALA A 88 -12.35 -5.15 -14.70
C ALA A 88 -12.51 -4.25 -15.95
N THR A 89 -13.56 -4.49 -16.73
CA THR A 89 -13.89 -3.74 -17.96
C THR A 89 -14.76 -2.51 -17.65
N GLU A 90 -14.50 -1.41 -18.35
CA GLU A 90 -14.95 -0.04 -18.03
C GLU A 90 -16.47 0.20 -18.12
N ILE A 91 -17.16 -0.48 -19.04
CA ILE A 91 -18.59 -0.23 -19.37
C ILE A 91 -19.52 -0.62 -18.21
N ASP A 92 -19.08 -1.51 -17.32
CA ASP A 92 -19.94 -2.07 -16.29
C ASP A 92 -19.96 -1.30 -14.95
N THR A 93 -19.15 -0.24 -14.83
CA THR A 93 -18.86 0.44 -13.56
C THR A 93 -19.98 1.39 -13.11
N TYR A 94 -20.64 2.08 -14.05
CA TYR A 94 -21.63 3.12 -13.71
C TYR A 94 -23.01 2.57 -13.37
N TRP A 95 -23.42 1.49 -14.03
CA TRP A 95 -24.77 0.92 -13.90
C TRP A 95 -24.79 -0.32 -12.99
N TRP A 96 -23.80 -1.20 -13.11
CA TRP A 96 -23.72 -2.42 -12.29
C TRP A 96 -22.70 -2.32 -11.16
N GLY A 97 -22.04 -1.17 -11.00
CA GLY A 97 -21.09 -0.94 -9.92
C GLY A 97 -19.85 -1.83 -9.99
N LYS A 98 -19.54 -2.47 -11.14
CA LYS A 98 -18.37 -3.34 -11.25
C LYS A 98 -17.11 -2.53 -10.99
N ILE A 99 -16.27 -3.06 -10.11
CA ILE A 99 -15.00 -2.46 -9.75
C ILE A 99 -13.87 -3.40 -10.09
N ARG A 100 -12.67 -2.83 -10.16
CA ARG A 100 -11.45 -3.61 -10.26
C ARG A 100 -11.27 -4.40 -8.95
N PRO A 101 -10.87 -5.67 -9.02
CA PRO A 101 -10.53 -6.39 -7.80
C PRO A 101 -9.36 -5.70 -7.11
N TRP A 102 -9.37 -5.70 -5.80
CA TRP A 102 -8.20 -5.37 -4.99
C TRP A 102 -7.92 -6.55 -4.06
N TRP A 103 -6.71 -6.56 -3.52
CA TRP A 103 -6.19 -7.66 -2.74
C TRP A 103 -5.59 -7.10 -1.45
N SER A 104 -5.55 -7.93 -0.41
CA SER A 104 -4.82 -7.64 0.84
C SER A 104 -3.85 -8.77 1.11
N PHE A 105 -2.57 -8.46 1.16
CA PHE A 105 -1.56 -9.39 1.68
C PHE A 105 -1.22 -8.97 3.10
N GLU A 106 -1.35 -9.90 4.03
CA GLU A 106 -1.28 -9.61 5.46
C GLU A 106 -0.23 -10.53 6.09
N MET A 107 0.73 -9.92 6.77
CA MET A 107 1.65 -10.60 7.68
C MET A 107 1.25 -10.23 9.09
N VAL A 108 0.90 -11.24 9.88
CA VAL A 108 0.27 -11.03 11.19
C VAL A 108 1.04 -11.80 12.24
N SER A 109 1.40 -11.14 13.33
CA SER A 109 1.83 -11.78 14.57
C SER A 109 0.64 -11.90 15.50
N LEU A 110 0.30 -13.13 15.88
CA LEU A 110 -0.67 -13.44 16.93
C LEU A 110 0.10 -14.05 18.10
N GLY A 111 0.45 -13.22 19.07
CA GLY A 111 1.17 -13.71 20.24
C GLY A 111 2.59 -14.19 19.94
N GLY A 112 3.25 -13.60 18.95
CA GLY A 112 4.56 -14.02 18.44
C GLY A 112 4.49 -15.06 17.32
N GLN A 113 3.36 -15.73 17.10
CA GLN A 113 3.20 -16.66 15.97
C GLN A 113 2.93 -15.89 14.69
N VAL A 114 3.73 -16.15 13.66
CA VAL A 114 3.65 -15.42 12.39
C VAL A 114 2.78 -16.19 11.41
N HIS A 115 1.72 -15.53 10.93
CA HIS A 115 0.78 -16.04 9.96
C HIS A 115 0.79 -15.17 8.70
N PHE A 116 0.67 -15.84 7.55
CA PHE A 116 0.47 -15.20 6.26
C PHE A 116 -0.98 -15.35 5.84
N TYR A 117 -1.63 -14.23 5.54
CA TYR A 117 -2.98 -14.23 5.01
C TYR A 117 -3.06 -13.51 3.67
N ILE A 118 -3.94 -14.02 2.79
CA ILE A 118 -4.35 -13.35 1.57
C ILE A 118 -5.86 -13.17 1.62
N TRP A 119 -6.30 -11.91 1.59
CA TRP A 119 -7.71 -11.57 1.44
C TRP A 119 -8.04 -11.31 -0.03
N ALA A 120 -9.16 -11.87 -0.46
CA ALA A 120 -9.68 -11.75 -1.82
C ALA A 120 -11.22 -11.72 -1.83
N HIS A 121 -11.80 -11.25 -2.92
CA HIS A 121 -13.22 -11.50 -3.17
C HIS A 121 -13.47 -12.98 -3.47
N ARG A 122 -14.61 -13.51 -2.99
CA ARG A 122 -14.94 -14.95 -3.10
C ARG A 122 -14.83 -15.49 -4.53
N LYS A 123 -15.23 -14.68 -5.51
CA LYS A 123 -15.17 -14.98 -6.95
C LYS A 123 -13.77 -15.42 -7.41
N TRP A 124 -12.71 -14.88 -6.82
CA TRP A 124 -11.33 -15.11 -7.25
C TRP A 124 -10.58 -16.15 -6.41
N LYS A 125 -11.24 -16.77 -5.43
CA LYS A 125 -10.62 -17.78 -4.55
C LYS A 125 -9.86 -18.86 -5.33
N ASN A 126 -10.53 -19.49 -6.30
CA ASN A 126 -9.96 -20.60 -7.07
C ASN A 126 -8.77 -20.15 -7.93
N LEU A 127 -8.79 -18.90 -8.42
CA LEU A 127 -7.67 -18.34 -9.18
C LEU A 127 -6.46 -18.12 -8.27
N VAL A 128 -6.68 -17.57 -7.08
CA VAL A 128 -5.62 -17.36 -6.09
C VAL A 128 -5.01 -18.70 -5.68
N GLU A 129 -5.83 -19.68 -5.30
CA GLU A 129 -5.35 -21.01 -4.90
C GLU A 129 -4.56 -21.69 -6.02
N ALA A 130 -5.09 -21.73 -7.25
CA ALA A 130 -4.41 -22.36 -8.38
C ALA A 130 -3.05 -21.71 -8.69
N GLN A 131 -2.98 -20.37 -8.68
CA GLN A 131 -1.73 -19.66 -8.97
C GLN A 131 -0.71 -19.78 -7.83
N LEU A 132 -1.18 -19.84 -6.58
CA LEU A 132 -0.36 -20.12 -5.41
C LEU A 132 0.26 -21.52 -5.50
N TYR A 133 -0.55 -22.57 -5.75
CA TYR A 133 -0.05 -23.94 -5.89
C TYR A 133 0.92 -24.11 -7.08
N ALA A 134 0.68 -23.37 -8.18
CA ALA A 134 1.57 -23.38 -9.34
C ALA A 134 2.93 -22.72 -9.05
N SER A 135 2.93 -21.61 -8.30
CA SER A 135 4.15 -20.83 -8.00
C SER A 135 4.93 -21.44 -6.83
N TYR A 136 4.23 -22.04 -5.87
CA TYR A 136 4.77 -22.59 -4.63
C TYR A 136 4.23 -24.00 -4.38
N PRO A 137 4.86 -25.04 -4.95
CA PRO A 137 4.47 -26.42 -4.67
C PRO A 137 4.65 -26.76 -3.18
N GLY A 138 3.64 -27.40 -2.58
CA GLY A 138 3.70 -27.89 -1.20
C GLY A 138 3.27 -26.89 -0.12
N ILE A 139 2.87 -25.67 -0.46
CA ILE A 139 2.10 -24.83 0.47
C ILE A 139 0.73 -25.46 0.70
N GLU A 140 0.14 -25.16 1.86
CA GLU A 140 -1.25 -25.50 2.13
C GLU A 140 -2.05 -24.20 2.31
N VAL A 141 -3.13 -24.08 1.56
CA VAL A 141 -4.02 -22.92 1.61
C VAL A 141 -5.31 -23.32 2.33
N TYR A 142 -5.59 -22.65 3.45
CA TYR A 142 -6.77 -22.90 4.27
C TYR A 142 -7.69 -21.67 4.26
N GLU A 143 -9.00 -21.89 4.18
CA GLU A 143 -9.95 -20.81 4.44
C GLU A 143 -10.05 -20.61 5.95
N ALA A 144 -9.61 -19.45 6.44
CA ALA A 144 -9.56 -19.12 7.85
C ALA A 144 -10.68 -18.15 8.23
N GLU A 145 -11.09 -18.19 9.51
CA GLU A 145 -11.94 -17.14 10.05
C GLU A 145 -11.13 -15.83 10.18
N ASP A 146 -11.79 -14.71 9.89
CA ASP A 146 -11.13 -13.40 9.96
C ASP A 146 -10.73 -13.04 11.39
N TYR A 147 -9.43 -13.10 11.66
CA TYR A 147 -8.83 -12.76 12.94
C TYR A 147 -9.16 -11.33 13.38
N LEU A 148 -9.48 -10.41 12.47
CA LEU A 148 -9.87 -9.05 12.81
C LEU A 148 -11.22 -8.95 13.54
N LYS A 149 -12.03 -10.01 13.57
CA LYS A 149 -13.29 -10.03 14.33
C LYS A 149 -13.06 -9.89 15.83
N THR A 150 -11.96 -10.44 16.34
CA THR A 150 -11.60 -10.40 17.77
C THR A 150 -11.18 -9.00 18.22
N LEU A 151 -10.71 -8.17 17.29
CA LEU A 151 -10.24 -6.82 17.58
C LEU A 151 -11.41 -5.87 17.80
N TYR A 152 -11.46 -5.20 18.94
CA TYR A 152 -12.39 -4.11 19.20
C TYR A 152 -11.64 -2.89 19.73
N HIS A 153 -12.23 -1.73 19.52
CA HIS A 153 -11.65 -0.47 19.98
C HIS A 153 -12.09 -0.22 21.42
N ASP A 154 -11.12 -0.19 22.33
CA ASP A 154 -11.26 0.22 23.71
C ASP A 154 -10.06 1.11 24.09
N PRO A 155 -10.27 2.43 24.24
CA PRO A 155 -9.20 3.37 24.54
C PRO A 155 -8.45 3.12 25.86
N MET A 156 -9.10 2.45 26.82
CA MET A 156 -8.56 2.28 28.18
C MET A 156 -7.76 1.00 28.31
N GLU A 157 -8.32 -0.12 27.85
CA GLU A 157 -7.75 -1.45 28.07
C GLU A 157 -7.01 -2.02 26.86
N LYS A 158 -7.31 -1.52 25.65
CA LYS A 158 -6.77 -2.03 24.39
C LYS A 158 -6.07 -0.93 23.59
N PRO A 159 -4.83 -0.56 23.95
CA PRO A 159 -4.03 0.35 23.14
C PRO A 159 -3.97 -0.11 21.68
N PHE A 160 -4.35 0.80 20.79
CA PHE A 160 -4.29 0.60 19.35
C PHE A 160 -3.42 1.69 18.76
N TRP A 161 -2.38 1.27 18.04
CA TRP A 161 -1.53 2.18 17.29
C TRP A 161 -1.48 1.72 15.83
N ALA A 162 -1.66 2.65 14.91
CA ALA A 162 -1.58 2.33 13.50
C ALA A 162 -0.96 3.45 12.70
N LEU A 163 -0.32 3.06 11.60
CA LEU A 163 0.20 3.98 10.59
C LEU A 163 -0.13 3.53 9.17
N ASN A 164 -0.20 4.51 8.28
CA ASN A 164 -0.06 4.33 6.85
C ASN A 164 1.37 4.71 6.47
N PHE A 165 2.14 3.79 5.89
CA PHE A 165 3.45 4.13 5.34
C PHE A 165 3.28 5.01 4.10
N LYS A 166 4.21 5.95 3.90
CA LYS A 166 4.32 6.76 2.67
C LYS A 166 5.70 6.59 2.07
N MET A 167 5.81 6.83 0.77
CA MET A 167 7.10 6.83 0.07
C MET A 167 7.95 8.02 0.50
N ASP A 168 9.26 7.82 0.63
CA ASP A 168 10.19 8.89 0.97
C ASP A 168 10.37 9.86 -0.19
N LYS A 169 10.67 9.31 -1.38
CA LYS A 169 10.79 10.00 -2.66
C LYS A 169 9.52 9.83 -3.51
N PRO A 170 9.35 10.64 -4.57
CA PRO A 170 8.23 10.49 -5.50
C PRO A 170 8.18 9.11 -6.18
N ASP A 171 6.98 8.68 -6.58
CA ASP A 171 6.68 7.38 -7.21
C ASP A 171 7.61 6.93 -8.36
N PRO A 172 8.21 7.82 -9.20
CA PRO A 172 9.16 7.39 -10.23
C PRO A 172 10.37 6.62 -9.69
N TYR A 173 10.78 6.87 -8.45
CA TYR A 173 11.88 6.15 -7.82
C TYR A 173 11.34 4.84 -7.22
N PRO A 174 11.83 3.67 -7.66
CA PRO A 174 11.44 2.40 -7.06
C PRO A 174 12.11 2.20 -5.70
N ILE A 175 11.58 1.30 -4.87
CA ILE A 175 12.25 0.81 -3.66
C ILE A 175 13.38 -0.18 -4.02
N MET A 176 14.21 -0.56 -3.04
CA MET A 176 15.11 -1.69 -3.23
C MET A 176 14.31 -2.97 -3.44
N THR A 177 14.69 -3.72 -4.47
CA THR A 177 14.01 -4.96 -4.87
C THR A 177 14.87 -6.18 -4.58
N TYR A 178 14.27 -7.37 -4.63
CA TYR A 178 14.96 -8.65 -4.48
C TYR A 178 16.12 -8.84 -5.48
N VAL A 179 16.06 -8.20 -6.66
CA VAL A 179 17.12 -8.21 -7.66
C VAL A 179 18.35 -7.46 -7.16
N ASP A 180 18.15 -6.35 -6.46
CA ASP A 180 19.22 -5.52 -5.92
C ASP A 180 19.90 -6.21 -4.72
N TYR A 181 19.16 -7.04 -3.97
CA TYR A 181 19.72 -7.96 -2.97
C TYR A 181 20.40 -9.21 -3.56
N GLY A 182 20.30 -9.41 -4.88
CA GLY A 182 20.88 -10.58 -5.54
C GLY A 182 20.11 -11.88 -5.31
N LEU A 183 18.85 -11.83 -4.87
CA LEU A 183 18.00 -13.01 -4.61
C LEU A 183 17.52 -13.71 -5.90
N ASP A 184 17.71 -13.08 -7.07
CA ASP A 184 17.53 -13.71 -8.39
C ASP A 184 18.73 -14.58 -8.81
N ARG A 185 19.88 -14.46 -8.11
CA ARG A 185 21.09 -15.20 -8.45
C ARG A 185 21.12 -16.57 -7.78
N ASP A 186 21.73 -17.53 -8.45
CA ASP A 186 21.98 -18.88 -7.93
C ASP A 186 23.10 -18.84 -6.87
N GLN A 187 22.73 -18.44 -5.67
CA GLN A 187 23.56 -18.50 -4.48
C GLN A 187 23.06 -19.61 -3.55
N LYS A 188 23.96 -20.18 -2.73
CA LYS A 188 23.53 -21.05 -1.63
C LYS A 188 22.62 -20.25 -0.70
N GLU A 189 21.55 -20.87 -0.22
CA GLU A 189 20.54 -20.19 0.60
C GLU A 189 21.10 -19.55 1.87
N GLU A 190 22.13 -20.17 2.47
CA GLU A 190 22.81 -19.64 3.66
C GLU A 190 23.44 -18.25 3.44
N TYR A 191 23.81 -17.90 2.21
CA TYR A 191 24.40 -16.61 1.87
C TYR A 191 23.39 -15.60 1.36
N LYS A 192 22.13 -15.99 1.17
CA LYS A 192 21.08 -15.09 0.71
C LYS A 192 20.63 -14.21 1.86
N VAL A 193 20.92 -12.91 1.75
CA VAL A 193 20.42 -11.91 2.69
C VAL A 193 19.06 -11.44 2.19
N ASP A 194 18.01 -12.02 2.74
CA ASP A 194 16.63 -11.66 2.40
C ASP A 194 16.15 -10.52 3.32
N PRO A 195 15.72 -9.37 2.76
CA PRO A 195 15.19 -8.29 3.60
C PRO A 195 14.00 -8.76 4.43
N LEU A 196 13.08 -9.59 3.90
CA LEU A 196 11.85 -9.93 4.60
C LEU A 196 12.08 -10.60 5.97
N VAL A 197 13.24 -11.22 6.18
CA VAL A 197 13.63 -11.84 7.46
C VAL A 197 13.53 -10.84 8.62
N ALA A 198 13.96 -9.58 8.46
CA ALA A 198 13.90 -8.64 9.60
C ALA A 198 12.46 -8.24 9.96
N VAL A 199 11.53 -8.26 9.00
CA VAL A 199 10.11 -8.07 9.26
C VAL A 199 9.54 -9.27 10.03
N LEU A 200 9.94 -10.48 9.65
CA LEU A 200 9.48 -11.71 10.31
C LEU A 200 10.04 -11.86 11.72
N GLU A 201 11.31 -11.53 11.94
CA GLU A 201 11.92 -11.51 13.27
C GLU A 201 11.26 -10.47 14.19
N TYR A 202 10.93 -9.28 13.64
CA TYR A 202 10.15 -8.30 14.38
C TYR A 202 8.78 -8.86 14.81
N LEU A 203 8.03 -9.44 13.86
CA LEU A 203 6.72 -10.04 14.14
C LEU A 203 6.83 -11.19 15.15
N ALA A 204 7.88 -12.02 15.06
CA ALA A 204 8.13 -13.13 15.96
C ALA A 204 8.57 -12.71 17.37
N SER A 205 9.15 -11.53 17.53
CA SER A 205 9.60 -10.99 18.83
C SER A 205 8.48 -10.50 19.76
N MET A 206 7.23 -10.49 19.27
CA MET A 206 6.06 -10.05 20.04
C MET A 206 5.66 -11.07 21.11
N LYS A 207 5.11 -10.59 22.23
CA LYS A 207 4.63 -11.47 23.32
C LYS A 207 3.24 -12.03 23.02
N SER A 208 2.80 -13.01 23.81
CA SER A 208 1.55 -13.78 23.63
C SER A 208 0.27 -12.96 23.50
N ASP A 209 0.21 -11.75 24.08
CA ASP A 209 -0.97 -10.88 24.04
C ASP A 209 -0.87 -9.74 23.00
N ASP A 210 0.29 -9.60 22.36
CA ASP A 210 0.56 -8.59 21.35
C ASP A 210 0.14 -9.06 19.96
N ILE A 211 -0.48 -8.15 19.21
CA ILE A 211 -0.88 -8.36 17.82
C ILE A 211 -0.21 -7.32 16.93
N GLY A 212 0.62 -7.80 16.02
CA GLY A 212 1.27 -7.00 14.98
C GLY A 212 0.68 -7.31 13.63
N ILE A 213 0.28 -6.30 12.85
CA ILE A 213 -0.28 -6.51 11.51
C ILE A 213 0.44 -5.60 10.53
N ILE A 214 1.00 -6.19 9.48
CA ILE A 214 1.44 -5.49 8.29
C ILE A 214 0.46 -5.86 7.18
N GLN A 215 -0.32 -4.89 6.73
CA GLN A 215 -1.33 -5.06 5.69
C GLN A 215 -0.90 -4.31 4.43
N ILE A 216 -0.77 -5.03 3.32
CA ILE A 216 -0.44 -4.48 2.00
C ILE A 216 -1.69 -4.59 1.13
N LEU A 217 -2.36 -3.45 0.91
CA LEU A 217 -3.51 -3.37 0.01
C LEU A 217 -3.05 -2.92 -1.37
N PHE A 218 -3.46 -3.62 -2.41
CA PHE A 218 -3.08 -3.26 -3.78
C PHE A 218 -4.17 -3.57 -4.81
N GLN A 219 -4.19 -2.76 -5.88
CA GLN A 219 -5.10 -2.87 -7.01
C GLN A 219 -4.34 -2.55 -8.30
N ALA A 220 -4.66 -3.22 -9.41
CA ALA A 220 -3.98 -3.00 -10.68
C ALA A 220 -4.10 -1.53 -11.14
N HIS A 221 -2.96 -0.89 -11.44
CA HIS A 221 -2.94 0.47 -11.94
C HIS A 221 -3.30 0.47 -13.44
N LYS A 222 -4.26 1.32 -13.81
CA LYS A 222 -4.69 1.51 -15.20
C LYS A 222 -4.79 2.99 -15.51
N LYS A 223 -4.56 3.32 -16.78
CA LYS A 223 -4.83 4.66 -17.31
C LYS A 223 -6.31 4.98 -17.12
N GLU A 224 -6.59 5.91 -16.21
CA GLU A 224 -7.95 6.27 -15.88
C GLU A 224 -8.61 6.96 -17.07
N ARG A 225 -9.77 6.45 -17.48
CA ARG A 225 -10.62 7.04 -18.53
C ARG A 225 -11.83 7.72 -17.89
N PHE A 226 -12.53 8.54 -18.67
CA PHE A 226 -13.81 9.13 -18.24
C PHE A 226 -14.79 8.06 -17.77
N ALA A 227 -14.70 6.85 -18.34
CA ALA A 227 -15.47 5.66 -17.99
C ALA A 227 -15.20 5.07 -16.58
N ASP A 228 -14.22 5.57 -15.82
CA ASP A 228 -13.90 5.12 -14.45
C ASP A 228 -14.60 5.92 -13.33
N GLY A 229 -15.47 6.90 -13.67
CA GLY A 229 -16.11 7.75 -12.67
C GLY A 229 -15.37 9.06 -12.36
N ARG A 230 -14.41 9.46 -13.20
CA ARG A 230 -13.58 10.66 -12.96
C ARG A 230 -13.67 11.63 -14.14
N LEU A 231 -13.90 12.91 -13.81
CA LEU A 231 -13.90 14.01 -14.79
C LEU A 231 -12.49 14.46 -15.21
N ILE A 232 -11.44 14.06 -14.50
CA ILE A 232 -10.06 14.49 -14.73
C ILE A 232 -9.18 13.28 -15.07
N PHE A 233 -8.54 13.30 -16.23
CA PHE A 233 -7.60 12.28 -16.66
C PHE A 233 -6.27 12.39 -15.89
N ARG A 234 -5.80 11.28 -15.32
CA ARG A 234 -4.43 11.19 -14.80
C ARG A 234 -3.45 10.89 -15.96
N LYS A 235 -2.27 11.53 -15.92
CA LYS A 235 -1.15 11.22 -16.83
C LYS A 235 -0.63 9.82 -16.53
N ASP A 236 -0.04 9.18 -17.54
CA ASP A 236 0.58 7.86 -17.38
C ASP A 236 1.76 7.97 -16.39
N TRP A 237 1.89 7.00 -15.50
CA TRP A 237 2.99 6.94 -14.53
C TRP A 237 4.34 6.81 -15.25
N LYS A 238 4.37 6.16 -16.43
CA LYS A 238 5.58 6.05 -17.26
C LYS A 238 6.11 7.40 -17.74
N ASP A 239 5.23 8.38 -17.95
CA ASP A 239 5.64 9.74 -18.34
C ASP A 239 6.36 10.46 -17.19
N ALA A 240 6.01 10.15 -15.94
CA ALA A 240 6.70 10.69 -14.78
C ALA A 240 8.13 10.14 -14.67
N ILE A 241 8.32 8.84 -14.93
CA ILE A 241 9.65 8.20 -14.98
C ILE A 241 10.52 8.83 -16.07
N LYS A 242 10.02 8.94 -17.31
CA LYS A 242 10.78 9.51 -18.42
C LYS A 242 11.28 10.93 -18.12
N LYS A 243 10.45 11.75 -17.47
CA LYS A 243 10.82 13.11 -17.07
C LYS A 243 11.92 13.13 -16.01
N GLU A 244 11.86 12.22 -15.04
CA GLU A 244 12.87 12.16 -14.00
C GLU A 244 14.20 11.63 -14.57
N VAL A 245 14.17 10.63 -15.45
CA VAL A 245 15.36 10.16 -16.19
C VAL A 245 15.98 11.29 -17.02
N GLU A 246 15.17 12.08 -17.73
CA GLU A 246 15.66 13.22 -18.50
C GLU A 246 16.28 14.31 -17.60
N LYS A 247 15.68 14.54 -16.42
CA LYS A 247 16.20 15.47 -15.42
C LYS A 247 17.57 15.02 -14.90
N ILE A 248 17.73 13.74 -14.54
CA ILE A 248 19.03 13.18 -14.10
C ILE A 248 20.08 13.34 -15.20
N ARG A 249 19.74 13.04 -16.46
CA ARG A 249 20.64 13.22 -17.61
C ARG A 249 21.03 14.68 -17.82
N LYS A 250 20.09 15.62 -17.67
CA LYS A 250 20.35 17.07 -17.75
C LYS A 250 21.25 17.56 -16.62
N GLU A 251 21.04 17.09 -15.40
CA GLU A 251 21.88 17.42 -14.24
C GLU A 251 23.31 16.91 -14.42
N ALA A 252 23.47 15.67 -14.90
CA ALA A 252 24.77 15.11 -15.25
C ALA A 252 25.47 15.92 -16.35
N ALA A 253 24.74 16.32 -17.39
CA ALA A 253 25.29 17.14 -18.47
C ALA A 253 25.74 18.54 -18.00
N LYS A 254 24.99 19.16 -17.06
CA LYS A 254 25.38 20.44 -16.45
C LYS A 254 26.63 20.30 -15.59
N ALA A 255 26.68 19.31 -14.71
CA ALA A 255 27.84 19.04 -13.87
C ALA A 255 29.09 18.77 -14.72
N TYR A 256 28.95 17.99 -15.80
CA TYR A 256 30.02 17.78 -16.77
C TYR A 256 30.44 19.09 -17.44
N GLY A 257 29.48 19.92 -17.88
CA GLY A 257 29.77 21.22 -18.48
C GLY A 257 30.50 22.19 -17.56
N GLU A 258 30.25 22.13 -16.25
CA GLU A 258 30.99 22.91 -15.23
C GLU A 258 32.41 22.39 -15.03
N VAL A 259 32.59 21.07 -14.98
CA VAL A 259 33.92 20.43 -14.88
C VAL A 259 34.77 20.70 -16.14
N VAL A 260 34.17 20.66 -17.33
CA VAL A 260 34.89 20.99 -18.57
C VAL A 260 35.35 22.45 -18.57
N LYS A 261 34.51 23.38 -18.10
CA LYS A 261 34.87 24.80 -17.99
C LYS A 261 35.97 25.08 -16.97
N SER A 262 36.07 24.29 -15.90
CA SER A 262 37.14 24.45 -14.90
C SER A 262 38.48 23.86 -15.35
N ILE A 263 38.47 22.85 -16.22
CA ILE A 263 39.68 22.18 -16.73
C ILE A 263 40.22 22.84 -18.01
N SER A 264 39.34 23.41 -18.85
CA SER A 264 39.75 24.07 -20.11
C SER A 264 38.84 25.26 -20.45
N PRO A 265 39.29 26.51 -20.22
CA PRO A 265 38.54 27.73 -20.53
C PRO A 265 38.19 27.89 -22.02
N GLU A 266 38.93 27.21 -22.92
CA GLU A 266 38.82 27.31 -24.38
C GLU A 266 37.83 26.31 -25.00
N GLY A 267 37.11 25.52 -24.19
CA GLY A 267 35.91 24.80 -24.63
C GLY A 267 36.11 23.62 -25.58
N LYS A 268 37.35 23.13 -25.78
CA LYS A 268 37.63 21.95 -26.60
C LYS A 268 38.11 20.80 -25.74
N THR A 269 37.19 19.94 -25.32
CA THR A 269 37.51 18.63 -24.72
C THR A 269 37.35 17.50 -25.74
N PRO A 270 38.23 16.46 -25.73
CA PRO A 270 38.22 15.39 -26.73
C PRO A 270 37.19 14.27 -26.46
N PHE A 271 36.46 14.32 -25.35
CA PHE A 271 35.60 13.22 -24.91
C PHE A 271 34.11 13.62 -24.99
N PRO A 272 33.36 13.15 -26.00
CA PRO A 272 31.97 13.54 -26.22
C PRO A 272 30.97 12.73 -25.37
N MET A 273 31.37 12.18 -24.23
CA MET A 273 30.49 11.33 -23.42
C MET A 273 30.31 11.90 -22.02
N VAL A 274 29.10 12.39 -21.73
CA VAL A 274 28.66 12.66 -20.37
C VAL A 274 28.62 11.32 -19.65
N SER A 275 29.67 11.00 -18.90
CA SER A 275 29.67 9.81 -18.05
C SER A 275 28.74 10.07 -16.88
N LEU A 276 27.71 9.24 -16.73
CA LEU A 276 26.91 9.21 -15.52
C LEU A 276 27.76 8.72 -14.36
N THR A 277 27.46 9.20 -13.15
CA THR A 277 28.02 8.57 -11.95
C THR A 277 27.39 7.19 -11.77
N LYS A 278 28.12 6.25 -11.16
CA LYS A 278 27.61 4.89 -10.91
C LYS A 278 26.25 4.89 -10.20
N GLY A 279 26.05 5.79 -9.24
CA GLY A 279 24.76 5.92 -8.54
C GLY A 279 23.62 6.44 -9.43
N GLN A 280 23.91 7.33 -10.38
CA GLN A 280 22.91 7.79 -11.36
C GLN A 280 22.57 6.70 -12.38
N GLU A 281 23.57 5.91 -12.81
CA GLU A 281 23.38 4.78 -13.70
C GLU A 281 22.52 3.69 -13.05
N GLU A 282 22.80 3.34 -11.79
CA GLU A 282 21.98 2.40 -11.01
C GLU A 282 20.54 2.90 -10.84
N GLN A 283 20.35 4.19 -10.54
CA GLN A 283 19.01 4.79 -10.44
C GLN A 283 18.23 4.73 -11.77
N ILE A 284 18.88 5.08 -12.89
CA ILE A 284 18.24 5.03 -14.21
C ILE A 284 17.90 3.59 -14.58
N THR A 285 18.81 2.65 -14.33
CA THR A 285 18.59 1.22 -14.60
C THR A 285 17.42 0.67 -13.78
N ALA A 286 17.33 1.02 -12.49
CA ALA A 286 16.22 0.61 -11.63
C ALA A 286 14.88 1.18 -12.11
N MET A 287 14.85 2.46 -12.52
CA MET A 287 13.66 3.09 -13.08
C MET A 287 13.21 2.46 -14.42
N GLU A 288 14.17 2.16 -15.30
CA GLU A 288 13.89 1.50 -16.59
C GLU A 288 13.39 0.06 -16.38
N ARG A 289 13.94 -0.67 -15.39
CA ARG A 289 13.47 -1.99 -14.98
C ARG A 289 12.04 -1.93 -14.44
N SER A 290 11.76 -1.00 -13.53
CA SER A 290 10.42 -0.76 -12.99
C SER A 290 9.39 -0.49 -14.11
N MET A 291 9.74 0.32 -15.12
CA MET A 291 8.87 0.65 -16.26
C MET A 291 8.47 -0.58 -17.11
N ALA A 292 9.28 -1.65 -17.09
CA ALA A 292 9.01 -2.90 -17.80
C ALA A 292 8.05 -3.84 -17.06
N LYS A 293 7.78 -3.59 -15.78
CA LYS A 293 6.92 -4.42 -14.92
C LYS A 293 5.48 -3.90 -14.85
N PHE A 294 4.58 -4.74 -14.33
CA PHE A 294 3.17 -4.35 -14.16
C PHE A 294 3.01 -3.45 -12.92
N PRO A 295 2.33 -2.29 -13.05
CA PRO A 295 2.14 -1.35 -11.95
C PRO A 295 0.86 -1.65 -11.13
N PHE A 296 0.94 -1.45 -9.82
CA PHE A 296 -0.17 -1.56 -8.88
C PHE A 296 -0.26 -0.30 -8.00
N GLU A 297 -1.46 0.19 -7.77
CA GLU A 297 -1.73 1.20 -6.74
C GLU A 297 -1.77 0.51 -5.39
N CYS A 298 -0.92 0.95 -4.45
CA CYS A 298 -0.67 0.25 -3.20
C CYS A 298 -0.73 1.17 -1.99
N ILE A 299 -1.01 0.57 -0.84
CA ILE A 299 -0.77 1.16 0.48
C ILE A 299 -0.34 0.07 1.46
N VAL A 300 0.73 0.33 2.19
CA VAL A 300 1.19 -0.49 3.31
C VAL A 300 0.73 0.16 4.62
N ARG A 301 0.07 -0.64 5.47
CA ARG A 301 -0.36 -0.25 6.81
C ARG A 301 0.36 -1.09 7.84
N GLY A 302 0.79 -0.44 8.92
CA GLY A 302 1.31 -1.13 10.09
C GLY A 302 0.38 -0.88 11.26
N ILE A 303 0.05 -1.93 12.02
CA ILE A 303 -0.81 -1.86 13.19
C ILE A 303 -0.15 -2.63 14.32
N TYR A 304 -0.19 -2.05 15.51
CA TYR A 304 0.13 -2.67 16.78
C TYR A 304 -1.08 -2.57 17.70
N TYR A 305 -1.56 -3.71 18.17
CA TYR A 305 -2.71 -3.83 19.05
C TYR A 305 -2.38 -4.76 20.21
N THR A 306 -2.73 -4.37 21.43
CA THR A 306 -2.32 -5.10 22.62
C THR A 306 -3.24 -4.80 23.81
N THR A 307 -2.98 -5.43 24.95
CA THR A 307 -3.54 -5.07 26.25
C THR A 307 -2.71 -3.95 26.89
N LYS A 308 -3.35 -3.15 27.75
CA LYS A 308 -2.68 -2.08 28.49
C LYS A 308 -1.45 -2.58 29.28
N GLU A 309 -1.53 -3.80 29.82
CA GLU A 309 -0.47 -4.41 30.62
C GLU A 309 0.74 -4.85 29.78
N SER A 310 0.50 -5.34 28.55
CA SER A 310 1.56 -5.78 27.64
C SER A 310 2.09 -4.66 26.73
N PHE A 311 1.52 -3.45 26.82
CA PHE A 311 1.87 -2.36 25.92
C PHE A 311 3.35 -1.97 26.02
N ASN A 312 4.06 -2.15 24.91
CA ASN A 312 5.45 -1.77 24.78
C ASN A 312 5.67 -0.86 23.56
N PRO A 313 6.03 0.43 23.75
CA PRO A 313 6.27 1.36 22.66
C PRO A 313 7.47 0.98 21.78
N VAL A 314 8.37 0.11 22.25
CA VAL A 314 9.50 -0.39 21.44
C VAL A 314 8.99 -1.16 20.21
N TYR A 315 7.86 -1.87 20.32
CA TYR A 315 7.29 -2.59 19.18
C TYR A 315 6.79 -1.65 18.08
N ILE A 316 6.41 -0.40 18.41
CA ILE A 316 6.05 0.62 17.42
C ILE A 316 7.29 1.01 16.60
N ASN A 317 8.40 1.28 17.28
CA ASN A 317 9.67 1.59 16.62
C ASN A 317 10.20 0.40 15.81
N GLY A 318 10.02 -0.82 16.31
CA GLY A 318 10.33 -2.06 15.59
C GLY A 318 9.52 -2.19 14.29
N LEU A 319 8.22 -1.88 14.32
CA LEU A 319 7.36 -1.90 13.13
C LEU A 319 7.87 -0.93 12.06
N ILE A 320 8.15 0.31 12.46
CA ILE A 320 8.67 1.34 11.56
C ILE A 320 10.06 0.94 11.04
N GLY A 321 10.91 0.41 11.91
CA GLY A 321 12.27 -0.01 11.60
C GLY A 321 12.31 -1.16 10.62
N SER A 322 11.40 -2.13 10.73
CA SER A 322 11.33 -3.31 9.86
C SER A 322 11.14 -2.96 8.39
N MET A 323 10.45 -1.85 8.09
CA MET A 323 10.24 -1.39 6.71
C MET A 323 11.42 -0.60 6.13
N ARG A 324 12.40 -0.19 6.95
CA ARG A 324 13.55 0.60 6.48
C ARG A 324 14.52 -0.17 5.61
N GLN A 325 14.56 -1.49 5.74
CA GLN A 325 15.43 -2.34 4.93
C GLN A 325 15.16 -2.17 3.43
N PHE A 326 13.90 -1.99 3.03
CA PHE A 326 13.52 -1.78 1.62
C PHE A 326 13.90 -0.38 1.09
N SER A 327 14.49 0.46 1.94
CA SER A 327 14.89 1.82 1.60
C SER A 327 16.38 1.88 1.22
N SER A 328 16.70 2.71 0.23
CA SER A 328 18.09 3.08 -0.07
C SER A 328 18.24 4.60 -0.16
N ASN A 329 19.45 5.09 0.14
CA ASN A 329 19.77 6.51 0.00
C ASN A 329 19.68 6.98 -1.47
N THR A 330 19.98 6.10 -2.43
CA THR A 330 19.91 6.40 -3.87
C THR A 330 18.50 6.18 -4.43
N MET A 331 17.83 5.11 -4.03
CA MET A 331 16.47 4.74 -4.46
C MET A 331 15.40 5.27 -3.50
N ASN A 332 14.17 4.77 -3.59
CA ASN A 332 13.06 5.14 -2.71
C ASN A 332 13.05 4.27 -1.45
N GLY A 333 12.09 4.53 -0.56
CA GLY A 333 11.95 3.83 0.70
C GLY A 333 10.64 4.17 1.42
N PHE A 334 10.35 3.42 2.48
CA PHE A 334 9.17 3.66 3.32
C PHE A 334 9.50 4.59 4.49
N LYS A 335 8.64 5.60 4.70
CA LYS A 335 8.67 6.47 5.89
C LYS A 335 7.32 6.51 6.60
N THR A 336 7.33 6.99 7.83
CA THR A 336 6.11 7.21 8.62
C THR A 336 5.21 8.24 7.95
N GLY A 337 4.02 7.83 7.51
CA GLY A 337 3.02 8.71 6.94
C GLY A 337 2.08 9.26 8.00
N TRP A 338 0.79 9.00 7.84
CA TRP A 338 -0.19 9.27 8.89
C TRP A 338 -0.15 8.18 9.95
N TYR A 339 -0.26 8.55 11.23
CA TYR A 339 -0.39 7.63 12.35
C TYR A 339 -1.45 8.14 13.34
N THR A 340 -1.88 7.27 14.26
CA THR A 340 -2.99 7.54 15.20
C THR A 340 -2.65 8.49 16.35
N ASP A 341 -1.36 8.67 16.65
CA ASP A 341 -0.88 9.60 17.68
C ASP A 341 -0.82 11.06 17.18
N PHE A 342 -0.81 11.99 18.13
CA PHE A 342 -0.65 13.42 17.89
C PHE A 342 0.59 13.91 18.64
N ASP A 343 1.32 14.84 18.04
CA ASP A 343 2.60 15.32 18.60
C ASP A 343 2.39 16.20 19.83
N TYR A 344 1.23 16.86 19.93
CA TYR A 344 0.95 17.82 21.00
C TYR A 344 -0.39 17.57 21.70
N PRO A 345 -0.47 17.69 23.04
CA PRO A 345 -1.70 17.44 23.79
C PRO A 345 -2.90 18.30 23.36
N TRP A 346 -2.67 19.57 22.98
CA TRP A 346 -3.74 20.48 22.56
C TRP A 346 -4.34 20.14 21.19
N GLN A 347 -3.66 19.30 20.39
CA GLN A 347 -4.22 18.85 19.13
C GLN A 347 -5.37 17.86 19.33
N ASP A 348 -5.43 17.20 20.49
CA ASP A 348 -6.40 16.14 20.79
C ASP A 348 -7.04 16.31 22.17
N PHE A 349 -7.95 17.28 22.26
CA PHE A 349 -8.72 17.54 23.46
C PHE A 349 -9.54 16.30 23.86
N HIS A 350 -9.34 15.83 25.09
CA HIS A 350 -9.97 14.62 25.66
C HIS A 350 -9.88 13.36 24.78
N ARG A 351 -8.81 13.21 23.98
CA ARG A 351 -8.59 12.03 23.13
C ARG A 351 -9.68 11.82 22.07
N LEU A 352 -10.50 12.84 21.77
CA LEU A 352 -11.64 12.69 20.87
C LEU A 352 -11.19 12.35 19.44
N ARG A 353 -10.16 13.02 18.95
CA ARG A 353 -9.66 12.85 17.57
C ARG A 353 -8.94 11.52 17.43
N ARG A 354 -8.13 11.14 18.43
CA ARG A 354 -7.47 9.84 18.44
C ARG A 354 -8.48 8.70 18.48
N ASN A 355 -9.51 8.79 19.31
CA ASN A 355 -10.56 7.76 19.34
C ASN A 355 -11.29 7.63 18.00
N LEU A 356 -11.58 8.74 17.32
CA LEU A 356 -12.16 8.71 15.97
C LEU A 356 -11.18 8.11 14.94
N ALA A 357 -9.90 8.45 15.01
CA ALA A 357 -8.85 7.91 14.15
C ALA A 357 -8.66 6.40 14.33
N GLU A 358 -8.54 5.93 15.58
CA GLU A 358 -8.41 4.51 15.93
C GLU A 358 -9.63 3.72 15.46
N ARG A 359 -10.86 4.22 15.73
CA ARG A 359 -12.10 3.58 15.24
C ARG A 359 -12.17 3.55 13.72
N GLY A 360 -11.82 4.66 13.06
CA GLY A 360 -11.81 4.77 11.61
C GLY A 360 -10.82 3.79 10.99
N MET A 361 -9.60 3.71 11.54
CA MET A 361 -8.57 2.80 11.08
C MET A 361 -8.98 1.34 11.28
N LEU A 362 -9.45 0.97 12.48
CA LEU A 362 -9.92 -0.39 12.77
C LEU A 362 -11.05 -0.83 11.82
N ARG A 363 -12.02 0.06 11.54
CA ARG A 363 -13.09 -0.23 10.57
C ARG A 363 -12.55 -0.36 9.15
N SER A 364 -11.60 0.49 8.75
CA SER A 364 -10.96 0.41 7.43
C SER A 364 -10.14 -0.87 7.26
N LEU A 365 -9.52 -1.33 8.35
CA LEU A 365 -8.73 -2.55 8.42
C LEU A 365 -9.63 -3.78 8.25
N LYS A 366 -10.71 -3.86 9.05
CA LYS A 366 -11.72 -4.95 8.98
C LYS A 366 -12.30 -5.11 7.58
N MET A 367 -12.64 -3.99 6.93
CA MET A 367 -13.21 -4.01 5.58
C MET A 367 -12.16 -4.12 4.46
N ARG A 368 -10.86 -4.09 4.79
CA ARG A 368 -9.76 -3.93 3.80
C ARG A 368 -10.03 -2.82 2.78
N SER A 369 -10.67 -1.75 3.25
CA SER A 369 -11.17 -0.66 2.41
C SER A 369 -10.11 0.43 2.31
N PHE A 370 -9.66 0.72 1.09
CA PHE A 370 -8.79 1.86 0.79
C PHE A 370 -9.06 2.46 -0.59
N PHE A 371 -9.30 1.64 -1.62
CA PHE A 371 -9.54 2.11 -2.99
C PHE A 371 -10.99 2.57 -3.21
N HIS A 372 -11.92 2.05 -2.42
CA HIS A 372 -13.35 2.28 -2.55
C HIS A 372 -13.96 2.81 -1.24
N ALA A 373 -15.19 3.32 -1.34
CA ALA A 373 -15.98 3.72 -0.19
C ALA A 373 -16.20 2.52 0.76
N PRO A 374 -16.34 2.73 2.07
CA PRO A 374 -16.42 4.02 2.76
C PRO A 374 -15.07 4.67 3.08
N TYR A 375 -13.98 3.91 3.15
CA TYR A 375 -12.66 4.39 3.59
C TYR A 375 -11.71 4.70 2.43
N ARG A 376 -12.23 5.35 1.38
CA ARG A 376 -11.42 5.67 0.20
C ARG A 376 -10.31 6.65 0.55
N ASN A 377 -9.05 6.29 0.27
CA ASN A 377 -7.86 7.11 0.56
C ASN A 377 -7.79 7.56 2.03
N PHE A 378 -8.20 6.70 2.97
CA PHE A 378 -8.25 7.04 4.39
C PHE A 378 -6.87 7.47 4.90
N HIS A 379 -6.73 8.78 5.16
CA HIS A 379 -5.51 9.46 5.61
C HIS A 379 -4.21 9.18 4.82
N SER A 380 -4.32 8.69 3.59
CA SER A 380 -3.15 8.48 2.72
C SER A 380 -3.54 8.50 1.25
N LYS A 381 -2.58 8.81 0.38
CA LYS A 381 -2.71 8.67 -1.08
C LYS A 381 -2.05 7.35 -1.49
N PRO A 382 -2.66 6.58 -2.42
CA PRO A 382 -1.98 5.42 -3.00
C PRO A 382 -0.72 5.89 -3.73
N TYR A 383 0.34 5.08 -3.62
CA TYR A 383 1.55 5.16 -4.44
C TYR A 383 1.63 3.94 -5.35
N ILE A 384 2.47 4.00 -6.36
CA ILE A 384 2.64 2.92 -7.33
C ILE A 384 3.78 2.02 -6.87
N LEU A 385 3.54 0.71 -6.85
CA LEU A 385 4.56 -0.33 -6.73
C LEU A 385 4.42 -1.28 -7.91
N THR A 386 5.55 -1.76 -8.41
CA THR A 386 5.58 -2.80 -9.43
C THR A 386 5.45 -4.19 -8.84
N THR A 387 5.21 -5.20 -9.69
CA THR A 387 5.23 -6.62 -9.29
C THR A 387 6.53 -7.01 -8.59
N GLU A 388 7.66 -6.48 -9.06
CA GLU A 388 8.99 -6.76 -8.50
C GLU A 388 9.13 -6.19 -7.08
N GLU A 389 8.67 -4.95 -6.87
CA GLU A 389 8.68 -4.30 -5.55
C GLU A 389 7.70 -4.96 -4.58
N LEU A 390 6.49 -5.30 -5.04
CA LEU A 390 5.50 -6.02 -4.22
C LEU A 390 6.00 -7.41 -3.82
N ALA A 391 6.62 -8.14 -4.75
CA ALA A 391 7.23 -9.44 -4.47
C ALA A 391 8.43 -9.34 -3.52
N THR A 392 9.04 -8.17 -3.35
CA THR A 392 10.14 -7.97 -2.40
C THR A 392 9.63 -7.73 -0.98
N ILE A 393 8.51 -7.02 -0.83
CA ILE A 393 7.93 -6.70 0.50
C ILE A 393 7.01 -7.80 1.04
N PHE A 394 6.58 -8.73 0.17
CA PHE A 394 5.78 -9.88 0.56
C PHE A 394 6.15 -11.05 -0.33
N HIS A 395 6.79 -12.07 0.25
CA HIS A 395 7.06 -13.36 -0.37
C HIS A 395 7.20 -14.43 0.72
N PHE A 396 7.32 -15.68 0.32
CA PHE A 396 7.50 -16.79 1.26
C PHE A 396 8.99 -17.17 1.34
N PRO A 397 9.68 -16.88 2.45
CA PRO A 397 11.09 -17.22 2.58
C PRO A 397 11.28 -18.72 2.86
N SER A 398 12.47 -19.24 2.53
CA SER A 398 12.82 -20.62 2.84
C SER A 398 13.02 -20.85 4.34
N ALA A 399 13.00 -22.11 4.77
CA ALA A 399 13.33 -22.47 6.16
C ALA A 399 14.77 -22.14 6.55
N ILE A 400 15.66 -22.11 5.56
CA ILE A 400 17.08 -21.85 5.76
C ILE A 400 17.31 -20.33 5.87
N ALA A 401 16.64 -19.53 5.04
CA ALA A 401 16.76 -18.07 5.07
C ALA A 401 16.04 -17.45 6.28
N ALA A 402 14.91 -18.01 6.70
CA ALA A 402 14.15 -17.58 7.88
C ALA A 402 13.93 -18.78 8.83
N PRO A 403 14.90 -19.12 9.70
CA PRO A 403 14.80 -20.26 10.61
C PRO A 403 13.82 -20.02 11.78
N THR A 404 13.09 -18.91 11.77
CA THR A 404 12.18 -18.48 12.82
C THR A 404 11.19 -19.60 13.16
N PRO A 405 11.25 -20.18 14.39
CA PRO A 405 10.43 -21.32 14.77
C PRO A 405 8.95 -20.98 14.90
N THR A 406 8.65 -19.68 14.98
CA THR A 406 7.30 -19.13 15.20
C THR A 406 6.45 -19.02 13.94
N ILE A 407 7.01 -19.35 12.76
CA ILE A 407 6.22 -19.55 11.54
C ILE A 407 5.63 -20.96 11.57
N ALA A 408 4.30 -21.08 11.53
CA ALA A 408 3.62 -22.37 11.49
C ALA A 408 3.89 -23.09 10.15
N ARG A 409 4.90 -23.97 10.12
CA ARG A 409 5.27 -24.76 8.94
C ARG A 409 4.60 -26.12 8.94
N VAL A 410 4.18 -26.59 7.77
CA VAL A 410 3.61 -27.92 7.58
C VAL A 410 4.71 -28.97 7.74
N SER A 411 4.47 -29.98 8.59
CA SER A 411 5.47 -30.95 9.03
C SER A 411 5.76 -32.06 8.01
N ALA A 412 4.82 -32.39 7.14
CA ALA A 412 4.93 -33.46 6.15
C ALA A 412 4.27 -33.08 4.82
N LYS A 413 4.93 -33.38 3.70
CA LYS A 413 4.34 -33.33 2.37
C LYS A 413 3.24 -34.41 2.30
N LYS A 414 1.98 -34.04 2.02
CA LYS A 414 0.96 -35.06 1.72
C LYS A 414 1.44 -35.87 0.52
N VAL A 415 1.69 -37.15 0.74
CA VAL A 415 1.98 -38.11 -0.32
C VAL A 415 0.70 -38.23 -1.13
N GLU A 416 0.73 -37.85 -2.41
CA GLU A 416 -0.36 -38.16 -3.33
C GLU A 416 -0.58 -39.68 -3.29
N ALA A 417 -1.84 -40.11 -3.12
CA ALA A 417 -2.14 -41.53 -3.18
C ALA A 417 -1.64 -42.08 -4.53
N PRO A 418 -0.89 -43.19 -4.55
CA PRO A 418 -0.38 -43.73 -5.81
C PRO A 418 -1.55 -43.99 -6.76
N ALA A 419 -1.39 -43.62 -8.02
CA ALA A 419 -2.46 -43.66 -9.04
C ALA A 419 -3.03 -45.07 -9.31
N ASN A 420 -2.46 -46.12 -8.71
CA ASN A 420 -2.88 -47.52 -8.82
C ASN A 420 -3.63 -48.01 -7.57
N LEU A 421 -4.65 -47.28 -7.12
CA LEU A 421 -5.67 -47.90 -6.26
C LEU A 421 -6.78 -48.44 -7.16
N PRO A 422 -7.12 -49.75 -7.09
CA PRO A 422 -8.32 -50.24 -7.76
C PRO A 422 -9.55 -49.54 -7.16
N THR A 423 -10.35 -48.94 -8.02
CA THR A 423 -11.65 -48.32 -7.70
C THR A 423 -12.63 -49.27 -7.03
#